data_AF-A0A7C3YMV9-F1
#
_entry.id   AF-A0A7C3YMV9-F1
#
_cell.length_a   1.000
_cell.length_b   1.000
_cell.length_c   1.000
_cell.angle_alpha   90.00
_cell.angle_beta   90.00
_cell.angle_gamma   90.00
#
_symmetry.space_group_name_H-M   'P 1'
#
loop_
_entity.id
_entity.type
_entity.pdbx_description
1 polymer ?
#
loop_
_entity_poly.entity_id
_entity_poly.type
_entity_poly.pdbx_seq_one_letter_code
_entity_poly.pdbx_strand_id
1 'polypeptide(L)'
;MRFLHTADWHLGRLFHGVHLTRDQEHVLGQLIDLVAEARPDAVLLAGDVYDRAVPPVEAVELLNHVCEQVVLRLGVPLLCIAGNHDSGSRLGFAAGLLGGQGLHVAGRVAGSPPVVTLRDGHGPVHVCLLPFADPAEARAAYGHDALHDQQAVVGEGVARALAGLPAGERRLALAHTFVAGGEPSESERPLSVGGATEVAAATFAGFDYVALGHLHRPQAAGGGRLRYAGSLLKYSFDEHDQRKSAALVEVGPPGSAAEPGRPAAARVTVETVALAPRHDVRRLEGTLAGLLAAAA
;
A
#
# COMPACT_ATOMS: atom_id res chain seq x y z
N MET A 1 -5.08 -17.99 -4.29
CA MET A 1 -4.48 -16.84 -5.00
C MET A 1 -3.33 -16.29 -4.19
N ARG A 2 -2.20 -15.99 -4.84
CA ARG A 2 -1.00 -15.44 -4.20
C ARG A 2 -0.70 -14.06 -4.77
N PHE A 3 -0.41 -13.07 -3.94
CA PHE A 3 -0.05 -11.73 -4.39
C PHE A 3 1.06 -11.13 -3.54
N LEU A 4 1.81 -10.20 -4.13
CA LEU A 4 2.79 -9.40 -3.42
C LEU A 4 2.15 -8.09 -2.97
N HIS A 5 2.24 -7.77 -1.68
CA HIS A 5 1.77 -6.52 -1.09
C HIS A 5 2.95 -5.65 -0.66
N THR A 6 2.98 -4.42 -1.16
CA THR A 6 3.98 -3.38 -0.88
C THR A 6 3.29 -2.01 -0.78
N ALA A 7 3.95 -1.03 -0.17
CA ALA A 7 3.40 0.30 0.06
C ALA A 7 4.51 1.34 0.25
N ASP A 8 4.15 2.62 0.27
CA ASP A 8 4.97 3.71 0.82
C ASP A 8 6.37 3.76 0.18
N TRP A 9 6.39 3.74 -1.15
CA TRP A 9 7.63 3.78 -1.92
C TRP A 9 8.31 5.15 -1.85
N HIS A 10 7.53 6.23 -1.76
CA HIS A 10 8.00 7.62 -1.73
C HIS A 10 9.11 7.90 -2.75
N LEU A 11 8.91 7.48 -4.01
CA LEU A 11 9.94 7.64 -5.05
C LEU A 11 10.36 9.11 -5.18
N GLY A 12 11.68 9.33 -5.21
CA GLY A 12 12.28 10.66 -5.29
C GLY A 12 12.46 11.38 -3.96
N ARG A 13 12.31 10.67 -2.82
CA ARG A 13 12.54 11.23 -1.48
C ARG A 13 13.97 11.71 -1.30
N LEU A 14 14.09 12.84 -0.60
CA LEU A 14 15.35 13.31 -0.04
C LEU A 14 15.36 13.01 1.46
N PHE A 15 16.45 12.42 1.95
CA PHE A 15 16.67 12.16 3.36
C PHE A 15 17.89 12.92 3.84
N HIS A 16 17.69 13.95 4.66
CA HIS A 16 18.73 14.87 5.14
C HIS A 16 19.67 15.41 4.03
N GLY A 17 19.10 15.78 2.88
CA GLY A 17 19.84 16.34 1.74
C GLY A 17 20.45 15.29 0.80
N VAL A 18 20.28 13.99 1.09
CA VAL A 18 20.72 12.90 0.23
C VAL A 18 19.54 12.40 -0.61
N HIS A 19 19.71 12.31 -1.92
CA HIS A 19 18.72 11.71 -2.81
C HIS A 19 18.73 10.19 -2.67
N LEU A 20 17.57 9.60 -2.40
CA LEU A 20 17.45 8.15 -2.20
C LEU A 20 17.08 7.38 -3.48
N THR A 21 16.92 8.03 -4.63
CA THR A 21 16.43 7.36 -5.85
C THR A 21 17.25 6.14 -6.27
N ARG A 22 18.58 6.17 -6.09
CA ARG A 22 19.45 5.00 -6.36
C ARG A 22 19.30 3.88 -5.33
N ASP A 23 19.05 4.23 -4.07
CA ASP A 23 18.76 3.27 -3.01
C ASP A 23 17.37 2.65 -3.22
N GLN A 24 16.40 3.44 -3.69
CA GLN A 24 15.06 2.99 -4.07
C GLN A 24 15.11 2.04 -5.26
N GLU A 25 15.88 2.37 -6.30
CA GLU A 25 16.13 1.49 -7.44
C GLU A 25 16.71 0.14 -7.00
N HIS A 26 17.67 0.15 -6.06
CA HIS A 26 18.28 -1.08 -5.54
C HIS A 26 17.27 -2.02 -4.85
N VAL A 27 16.40 -1.48 -3.99
CA VAL A 27 15.39 -2.30 -3.30
C VAL A 27 14.22 -2.69 -4.22
N LEU A 28 13.88 -1.84 -5.19
CA LEU A 28 12.90 -2.19 -6.22
C LEU A 28 13.40 -3.29 -7.15
N GLY A 29 14.71 -3.36 -7.42
CA GLY A 29 15.33 -4.49 -8.10
C GLY A 29 15.07 -5.81 -7.37
N GLN A 30 15.26 -5.84 -6.04
CA GLN A 30 14.93 -7.01 -5.22
C GLN A 30 13.44 -7.35 -5.27
N LEU A 31 12.56 -6.34 -5.33
CA LEU A 31 11.12 -6.56 -5.48
C LEU A 31 10.77 -7.17 -6.84
N ILE A 32 11.41 -6.72 -7.93
CA ILE A 32 11.27 -7.31 -9.27
C ILE A 32 11.75 -8.76 -9.28
N ASP A 33 12.92 -9.03 -8.68
CA ASP A 33 13.46 -10.39 -8.55
C ASP A 33 12.49 -11.30 -7.77
N LEU A 34 11.91 -10.79 -6.68
CA LEU A 34 10.90 -11.51 -5.91
C LEU A 34 9.65 -11.80 -6.73
N VAL A 35 9.18 -10.86 -7.56
CA VAL A 35 8.05 -11.11 -8.48
C VAL A 35 8.42 -12.18 -9.51
N ALA A 36 9.64 -12.15 -10.06
CA ALA A 36 10.10 -13.13 -11.03
C ALA A 36 10.22 -14.54 -10.43
N GLU A 37 10.71 -14.67 -9.20
CA GLU A 37 10.86 -15.94 -8.50
C GLU A 37 9.51 -16.48 -8.00
N ALA A 38 8.75 -15.67 -7.26
CA ALA A 38 7.52 -16.11 -6.62
C ALA A 38 6.34 -16.25 -7.58
N ARG A 39 6.41 -15.57 -8.75
CA ARG A 39 5.36 -15.47 -9.77
C ARG A 39 3.96 -15.27 -9.17
N PRO A 40 3.75 -14.19 -8.41
CA PRO A 40 2.44 -13.91 -7.83
C PRO A 40 1.39 -13.64 -8.92
N ASP A 41 0.13 -13.89 -8.59
CA ASP A 41 -1.02 -13.59 -9.46
C ASP A 41 -1.21 -12.07 -9.65
N ALA A 42 -0.71 -11.24 -8.71
CA ALA A 42 -0.70 -9.79 -8.80
C ALA A 42 0.30 -9.14 -7.84
N VAL A 43 0.66 -7.88 -8.11
CA VAL A 43 1.32 -6.96 -7.17
C VAL A 43 0.31 -5.89 -6.73
N LEU A 44 0.21 -5.66 -5.43
CA LEU A 44 -0.63 -4.64 -4.80
C LEU A 44 0.26 -3.56 -4.19
N LEU A 45 0.18 -2.33 -4.71
CA LEU A 45 0.90 -1.15 -4.24
C LEU A 45 -0.05 -0.19 -3.52
N ALA A 46 0.01 -0.19 -2.19
CA ALA A 46 -0.96 0.48 -1.31
C ALA A 46 -0.69 1.98 -1.08
N GLY A 47 -0.37 2.72 -2.14
CA GLY A 47 -0.22 4.17 -2.09
C GLY A 47 1.15 4.68 -1.68
N ASP A 48 1.26 6.00 -1.68
CA ASP A 48 2.49 6.80 -1.54
C ASP A 48 3.58 6.30 -2.50
N VAL A 49 3.22 6.29 -3.78
CA VAL A 49 4.15 5.92 -4.87
C VAL A 49 5.26 6.95 -4.95
N TYR A 50 4.93 8.23 -4.93
CA TYR A 50 5.87 9.34 -4.96
C TYR A 50 5.96 10.05 -3.62
N ASP A 51 7.12 10.61 -3.31
CA ASP A 51 7.30 11.40 -2.08
C ASP A 51 6.50 12.72 -2.08
N ARG A 52 6.10 13.19 -3.26
CA ARG A 52 5.39 14.46 -3.44
C ARG A 52 4.51 14.44 -4.68
N ALA A 53 3.48 15.28 -4.64
CA ALA A 53 2.50 15.45 -5.71
C ALA A 53 3.11 15.81 -7.08
N VAL A 54 4.25 16.50 -7.09
CA VAL A 54 5.05 16.77 -8.30
C VAL A 54 6.40 16.08 -8.14
N PRO A 55 6.53 14.81 -8.58
CA PRO A 55 7.77 14.06 -8.43
C PRO A 55 8.89 14.59 -9.35
N PRO A 56 10.17 14.36 -8.98
CA PRO A 56 11.28 14.62 -9.88
C PRO A 56 11.29 13.61 -11.06
N VAL A 57 11.99 13.95 -12.14
CA VAL A 57 11.99 13.16 -13.37
C VAL A 57 12.49 11.73 -13.12
N GLU A 58 13.56 11.59 -12.33
CA GLU A 58 14.19 10.31 -12.04
C GLU A 58 13.25 9.36 -11.28
N ALA A 59 12.33 9.90 -10.47
CA ALA A 59 11.32 9.09 -9.79
C ALA A 59 10.26 8.56 -10.76
N VAL A 60 9.86 9.38 -11.74
CA VAL A 60 8.90 8.99 -12.78
C VAL A 60 9.52 7.92 -13.69
N GLU A 61 10.77 8.10 -14.08
CA GLU A 61 11.53 7.12 -14.87
C GLU A 61 11.69 5.79 -14.13
N LEU A 62 11.98 5.84 -12.82
CA LEU A 62 12.09 4.65 -11.99
C LEU A 62 10.74 3.91 -11.87
N LEU A 63 9.63 4.61 -11.64
CA LEU A 63 8.31 3.98 -11.63
C LEU A 63 8.02 3.33 -12.99
N ASN A 64 8.29 4.03 -14.09
CA ASN A 64 8.09 3.50 -15.43
C ASN A 64 8.89 2.21 -15.64
N HIS A 65 10.17 2.19 -15.26
CA HIS A 65 11.02 1.01 -15.35
C HIS A 65 10.43 -0.18 -14.57
N VAL A 66 10.02 0.01 -13.32
CA VAL A 66 9.43 -1.06 -12.49
C VAL A 66 8.13 -1.58 -13.11
N CYS A 67 7.24 -0.69 -13.55
CA CYS A 67 6.00 -1.07 -14.21
C CYS A 67 6.26 -1.87 -15.50
N GLU A 68 7.22 -1.45 -16.33
CA GLU A 68 7.62 -2.20 -17.52
C GLU A 68 8.13 -3.60 -17.19
N GLN A 69 8.98 -3.74 -16.16
CA GLN A 69 9.48 -5.06 -15.74
C GLN A 69 8.35 -5.96 -15.24
N VAL A 70 7.53 -5.47 -14.31
CA VAL A 70 6.48 -6.28 -13.68
C VAL A 70 5.36 -6.62 -14.67
N VAL A 71 4.83 -5.62 -15.37
CA VAL A 71 3.62 -5.79 -16.19
C VAL A 71 3.95 -6.32 -17.58
N LEU A 72 4.95 -5.75 -18.27
CA LEU A 72 5.22 -6.11 -19.66
C LEU A 72 6.20 -7.28 -19.81
N ARG A 73 7.22 -7.37 -18.95
CA ARG A 73 8.23 -8.44 -19.03
C ARG A 73 7.82 -9.69 -18.27
N LEU A 74 7.38 -9.55 -17.03
CA LEU A 74 6.98 -10.67 -16.18
C LEU A 74 5.51 -11.07 -16.36
N GLY A 75 4.69 -10.20 -16.97
CA GLY A 75 3.27 -10.47 -17.23
C GLY A 75 2.41 -10.51 -15.97
N VAL A 76 2.87 -9.89 -14.88
CA VAL A 76 2.18 -9.86 -13.59
C VAL A 76 1.39 -8.55 -13.48
N PRO A 77 0.06 -8.60 -13.26
CA PRO A 77 -0.73 -7.38 -13.11
C PRO A 77 -0.33 -6.61 -11.85
N LEU A 78 -0.26 -5.29 -11.97
CA LEU A 78 0.06 -4.35 -10.89
C LEU A 78 -1.16 -3.48 -10.61
N LEU A 79 -1.66 -3.55 -9.37
CA LEU A 79 -2.77 -2.75 -8.88
C LEU A 79 -2.21 -1.71 -7.91
N CYS A 80 -2.41 -0.44 -8.22
CA CYS A 80 -1.87 0.69 -7.49
C CYS A 80 -2.97 1.68 -7.12
N ILE A 81 -2.90 2.22 -5.92
CA ILE A 81 -3.74 3.35 -5.49
C ILE A 81 -2.85 4.57 -5.21
N ALA A 82 -3.42 5.78 -5.22
CA ALA A 82 -2.74 6.95 -4.68
C ALA A 82 -2.78 6.96 -3.15
N GLY A 83 -1.67 7.38 -2.53
CA GLY A 83 -1.63 7.74 -1.11
C GLY A 83 -1.78 9.25 -0.88
N ASN A 84 -1.50 9.71 0.34
CA ASN A 84 -1.66 11.12 0.71
C ASN A 84 -0.52 12.04 0.23
N HIS A 85 0.59 11.50 -0.25
CA HIS A 85 1.67 12.27 -0.88
C HIS A 85 1.49 12.44 -2.40
N ASP A 86 0.77 11.51 -3.02
CA ASP A 86 0.59 11.46 -4.46
C ASP A 86 -0.35 12.56 -4.96
N SER A 87 -0.17 12.97 -6.22
CA SER A 87 -1.23 13.66 -6.94
C SER A 87 -2.10 12.63 -7.63
N GLY A 88 -3.32 12.40 -7.12
CA GLY A 88 -4.24 11.42 -7.68
C GLY A 88 -4.50 11.61 -9.19
N SER A 89 -4.62 12.86 -9.65
CA SER A 89 -4.78 13.16 -11.09
C SER A 89 -3.55 12.81 -11.93
N ARG A 90 -2.34 13.04 -11.42
CA ARG A 90 -1.10 12.75 -12.16
C ARG A 90 -0.80 11.25 -12.17
N LEU A 91 -0.94 10.60 -11.02
CA LEU A 91 -0.74 9.16 -10.89
C LEU A 91 -1.77 8.40 -11.74
N GLY A 92 -3.03 8.82 -11.72
CA GLY A 92 -4.11 8.23 -12.51
C GLY A 92 -4.10 8.56 -14.00
N PHE A 93 -3.08 9.26 -14.50
CA PHE A 93 -2.97 9.55 -15.94
C PHE A 93 -2.92 8.25 -16.75
N ALA A 94 -3.68 8.21 -17.84
CA ALA A 94 -3.80 7.05 -18.73
C ALA A 94 -4.27 5.73 -18.07
N ALA A 95 -4.78 5.74 -16.83
CA ALA A 95 -5.22 4.53 -16.12
C ALA A 95 -6.25 3.69 -16.93
N GLY A 96 -7.17 4.35 -17.63
CA GLY A 96 -8.15 3.67 -18.49
C GLY A 96 -7.54 2.95 -19.70
N LEU A 97 -6.41 3.43 -20.23
CA LEU A 97 -5.68 2.79 -21.31
C LEU A 97 -4.81 1.63 -20.79
N LEU A 98 -4.13 1.86 -19.66
CA LEU A 98 -3.15 0.95 -19.09
C LEU A 98 -3.78 -0.25 -18.37
N GLY A 99 -5.01 -0.12 -17.87
CA GLY A 99 -5.74 -1.20 -17.21
C GLY A 99 -5.93 -2.44 -18.08
N GLY A 100 -6.08 -2.26 -19.40
CA GLY A 100 -6.18 -3.38 -20.35
C GLY A 100 -4.86 -4.15 -20.55
N GLN A 101 -3.73 -3.58 -20.13
CA GLN A 101 -2.40 -4.20 -20.19
C GLN A 101 -1.97 -4.80 -18.84
N GLY A 102 -2.81 -4.70 -17.79
CA GLY A 102 -2.52 -5.22 -16.46
C GLY A 102 -1.98 -4.19 -15.47
N LEU A 103 -1.88 -2.91 -15.84
CA LEU A 103 -1.54 -1.83 -14.91
C LEU A 103 -2.81 -1.07 -14.50
N HIS A 104 -3.33 -1.42 -13.32
CA HIS A 104 -4.55 -0.84 -12.77
C HIS A 104 -4.22 0.25 -11.76
N VAL A 105 -4.61 1.49 -12.06
CA VAL A 105 -4.31 2.64 -11.19
C VAL A 105 -5.59 3.33 -10.75
N ALA A 106 -5.81 3.41 -9.44
CA ALA A 106 -6.85 4.24 -8.84
C ALA A 106 -6.19 5.51 -8.27
N GLY A 107 -6.16 6.56 -9.08
CA GLY A 107 -5.53 7.83 -8.70
C GLY A 107 -6.41 8.70 -7.80
N ARG A 108 -7.66 8.96 -8.20
CA ARG A 108 -8.61 9.77 -7.42
C ARG A 108 -9.74 8.91 -6.90
N VAL A 109 -10.33 9.34 -5.79
CA VAL A 109 -11.60 8.79 -5.34
C VAL A 109 -12.68 9.03 -6.40
N ALA A 110 -13.46 7.99 -6.67
CA ALA A 110 -14.59 8.01 -7.61
C ALA A 110 -15.90 7.73 -6.87
N GLY A 111 -17.04 8.11 -7.45
CA GLY A 111 -18.35 7.90 -6.83
C GLY A 111 -18.66 6.42 -6.50
N SER A 112 -18.02 5.48 -7.19
CA SER A 112 -17.92 4.08 -6.81
C SER A 112 -16.45 3.64 -6.93
N PRO A 113 -15.86 3.01 -5.89
CA PRO A 113 -14.48 2.54 -5.94
C PRO A 113 -14.24 1.54 -7.09
N PRO A 114 -13.16 1.69 -7.87
CA PRO A 114 -12.79 0.70 -8.87
C PRO A 114 -12.56 -0.68 -8.24
N VAL A 115 -13.02 -1.72 -8.91
CA VAL A 115 -12.81 -3.12 -8.52
C VAL A 115 -12.11 -3.86 -9.65
N VAL A 116 -10.99 -4.49 -9.33
CA VAL A 116 -10.29 -5.40 -10.24
C VAL A 116 -10.62 -6.83 -9.81
N THR A 117 -11.16 -7.65 -10.71
CA THR A 117 -11.50 -9.04 -10.42
C THR A 117 -10.43 -9.97 -11.00
N LEU A 118 -9.64 -10.57 -10.13
CA LEU A 118 -8.71 -11.63 -10.47
C LEU A 118 -9.41 -13.00 -10.34
N ARG A 119 -8.84 -14.04 -10.94
CA ARG A 119 -9.42 -15.39 -10.90
C ARG A 119 -8.34 -16.44 -10.69
N ASP A 120 -8.65 -17.41 -9.83
CA ASP A 120 -7.85 -18.63 -9.65
C ASP A 120 -8.74 -19.88 -9.72
N GLY A 121 -8.19 -21.06 -9.43
CA GLY A 121 -8.93 -22.33 -9.40
C GLY A 121 -10.06 -22.42 -8.37
N HIS A 122 -10.19 -21.44 -7.47
CA HIS A 122 -11.24 -21.36 -6.44
C HIS A 122 -12.27 -20.27 -6.74
N GLY A 123 -12.21 -19.64 -7.92
CA GLY A 123 -13.18 -18.65 -8.37
C GLY A 123 -12.64 -17.21 -8.43
N PRO A 124 -13.51 -16.19 -8.36
CA PRO A 124 -13.09 -14.80 -8.39
C PRO A 124 -12.47 -14.35 -7.04
N VAL A 125 -11.62 -13.33 -7.13
CA VAL A 125 -11.11 -12.53 -6.02
C VAL A 125 -11.23 -11.06 -6.44
N HIS A 126 -12.01 -10.28 -5.70
CA HIS A 126 -12.26 -8.87 -5.99
C HIS A 126 -11.32 -7.99 -5.17
N VAL A 127 -10.50 -7.19 -5.84
CA VAL A 127 -9.63 -6.20 -5.20
C VAL A 127 -10.27 -4.82 -5.35
N CYS A 128 -10.75 -4.28 -4.23
CA CYS A 128 -11.31 -2.94 -4.17
C CYS A 128 -10.19 -1.91 -4.00
N LEU A 129 -10.10 -0.98 -4.94
CA LEU A 129 -9.09 0.07 -4.93
C LEU A 129 -9.64 1.30 -4.22
N LEU A 130 -9.09 1.58 -3.03
CA LEU A 130 -9.51 2.66 -2.14
C LEU A 130 -8.36 3.66 -1.97
N PRO A 131 -8.13 4.57 -2.94
CA PRO A 131 -7.10 5.59 -2.81
C PRO A 131 -7.40 6.53 -1.65
N PHE A 132 -6.35 7.16 -1.12
CA PHE A 132 -6.51 8.23 -0.15
C PHE A 132 -7.33 9.38 -0.76
N ALA A 133 -8.17 9.98 0.07
CA ALA A 133 -8.85 11.23 -0.24
C ALA A 133 -9.00 12.05 1.05
N ASP A 134 -8.81 13.36 0.94
CA ASP A 134 -9.25 14.25 2.00
C ASP A 134 -10.79 14.32 2.03
N PRO A 135 -11.40 14.75 3.15
CA PRO A 135 -12.85 14.83 3.25
C PRO A 135 -13.51 15.71 2.19
N ALA A 136 -12.87 16.80 1.72
CA ALA A 136 -13.46 17.66 0.71
C ALA A 136 -13.53 16.98 -0.65
N GLU A 137 -12.46 16.28 -1.06
CA GLU A 137 -12.45 15.49 -2.28
C GLU A 137 -13.49 14.36 -2.21
N ALA A 138 -13.55 13.65 -1.08
CA ALA A 138 -14.52 12.58 -0.86
C ALA A 138 -15.97 13.07 -0.90
N ARG A 139 -16.30 14.20 -0.25
CA ARG A 139 -17.64 14.81 -0.33
C ARG A 139 -18.05 15.07 -1.78
N ALA A 140 -17.16 15.65 -2.57
CA ALA A 140 -17.41 15.96 -3.97
C ALA A 140 -17.58 14.69 -4.81
N ALA A 141 -16.75 13.67 -4.61
CA ALA A 141 -16.80 12.43 -5.38
C ALA A 141 -18.00 11.55 -5.01
N TYR A 142 -18.35 11.47 -3.73
CA TYR A 142 -19.44 10.64 -3.22
C TYR A 142 -20.80 11.33 -3.21
N GLY A 143 -20.83 12.67 -3.28
CA GLY A 143 -22.05 13.47 -3.17
C GLY A 143 -22.67 13.41 -1.77
N HIS A 144 -21.83 13.38 -0.73
CA HIS A 144 -22.27 13.18 0.65
C HIS A 144 -21.64 14.21 1.59
N ASP A 145 -22.39 15.24 2.01
CA ASP A 145 -21.80 16.39 2.71
C ASP A 145 -21.33 16.14 4.15
N ALA A 146 -21.83 15.09 4.81
CA ALA A 146 -21.48 14.81 6.21
C ALA A 146 -20.14 14.07 6.41
N LEU A 147 -19.28 14.01 5.39
CA LEU A 147 -17.95 13.41 5.50
C LEU A 147 -16.97 14.45 6.03
N HIS A 148 -16.60 14.33 7.30
CA HIS A 148 -15.81 15.31 8.02
C HIS A 148 -14.43 14.81 8.46
N ASP A 149 -14.22 13.51 8.47
CA ASP A 149 -13.00 12.88 8.96
C ASP A 149 -12.66 11.60 8.16
N GLN A 150 -11.49 11.02 8.44
CA GLN A 150 -11.01 9.85 7.70
C GLN A 150 -11.87 8.61 7.96
N GLN A 151 -12.42 8.45 9.17
CA GLN A 151 -13.35 7.36 9.49
C GLN A 151 -14.59 7.39 8.59
N ALA A 152 -15.21 8.55 8.40
CA ALA A 152 -16.38 8.70 7.54
C ALA A 152 -16.03 8.48 6.06
N VAL A 153 -14.92 9.05 5.58
CA VAL A 153 -14.46 8.91 4.19
C VAL A 153 -14.19 7.45 3.81
N VAL A 154 -13.42 6.75 4.64
CA VAL A 154 -13.08 5.34 4.39
C VAL A 154 -14.30 4.45 4.59
N GLY A 155 -15.13 4.72 5.59
CA GLY A 155 -16.38 3.99 5.83
C GLY A 155 -17.33 4.05 4.62
N GLU A 156 -17.53 5.25 4.07
CA GLU A 156 -18.36 5.45 2.87
C GLU A 156 -17.76 4.74 1.65
N GLY A 157 -16.45 4.85 1.45
CA GLY A 157 -15.75 4.14 0.38
C GLY A 157 -15.90 2.62 0.48
N VAL A 158 -15.71 2.05 1.66
CA VAL A 158 -15.89 0.62 1.91
C VAL A 158 -17.34 0.19 1.69
N ALA A 159 -18.31 0.94 2.22
CA ALA A 159 -19.72 0.63 2.02
C ALA A 159 -20.09 0.58 0.53
N ARG A 160 -19.64 1.57 -0.25
CA ARG A 160 -19.85 1.63 -1.71
C ARG A 160 -19.15 0.50 -2.44
N ALA A 161 -17.93 0.16 -2.06
CA ALA A 161 -17.20 -0.95 -2.65
C ALA A 161 -17.94 -2.29 -2.41
N LEU A 162 -18.39 -2.53 -1.17
CA LEU A 162 -19.06 -3.79 -0.81
C LEU A 162 -20.47 -3.91 -1.40
N ALA A 163 -21.19 -2.80 -1.59
CA ALA A 163 -22.54 -2.80 -2.16
C ALA A 163 -22.59 -3.40 -3.58
N GLY A 164 -21.51 -3.28 -4.35
CA GLY A 164 -21.40 -3.81 -5.71
C GLY A 164 -20.92 -5.27 -5.82
N LEU A 165 -20.59 -5.94 -4.71
CA LEU A 165 -19.89 -7.23 -4.73
C LEU A 165 -20.79 -8.41 -4.34
N PRO A 166 -20.70 -9.55 -5.04
CA PRO A 166 -21.45 -10.76 -4.69
C PRO A 166 -21.11 -11.27 -3.29
N ALA A 167 -22.13 -11.57 -2.50
CA ALA A 167 -21.96 -12.18 -1.19
C ALA A 167 -21.31 -13.56 -1.33
N GLY A 168 -20.33 -13.86 -0.48
CA GLY A 168 -19.67 -15.16 -0.44
C GLY A 168 -18.45 -15.32 -1.36
N GLU A 169 -18.15 -14.32 -2.19
CA GLU A 169 -16.91 -14.30 -2.97
C GLU A 169 -15.77 -13.62 -2.20
N ARG A 170 -14.53 -13.96 -2.55
CA ARG A 170 -13.34 -13.47 -1.87
C ARG A 170 -13.09 -12.01 -2.21
N ARG A 171 -12.84 -11.20 -1.19
CA ARG A 171 -12.75 -9.75 -1.30
C ARG A 171 -11.50 -9.25 -0.59
N LEU A 172 -10.70 -8.49 -1.30
CA LEU A 172 -9.53 -7.80 -0.78
C LEU A 172 -9.76 -6.29 -0.88
N ALA A 173 -9.23 -5.54 0.07
CA ALA A 173 -9.15 -4.09 -0.02
C ALA A 173 -7.69 -3.67 -0.18
N LEU A 174 -7.42 -2.77 -1.12
CA LEU A 174 -6.17 -2.02 -1.22
C LEU A 174 -6.48 -0.60 -0.79
N ALA A 175 -5.95 -0.18 0.36
CA ALA A 175 -6.33 1.09 0.99
C ALA A 175 -5.12 1.82 1.57
N HIS A 176 -5.19 3.15 1.60
CA HIS A 176 -4.16 4.01 2.19
C HIS A 176 -4.79 4.85 3.29
N THR A 177 -4.59 4.45 4.55
CA THR A 177 -5.26 5.06 5.71
C THR A 177 -4.54 4.70 7.02
N PHE A 178 -4.85 5.41 8.10
CA PHE A 178 -4.37 5.10 9.44
C PHE A 178 -5.45 4.32 10.22
N VAL A 179 -5.23 3.04 10.44
CA VAL A 179 -6.10 2.19 11.26
C VAL A 179 -5.71 2.31 12.73
N ALA A 180 -6.71 2.51 13.59
CA ALA A 180 -6.54 2.68 15.02
C ALA A 180 -5.71 1.53 15.64
N GLY A 181 -4.77 1.90 16.50
CA GLY A 181 -3.81 0.97 17.13
C GLY A 181 -2.59 0.61 16.27
N GLY A 182 -2.46 1.18 15.07
CA GLY A 182 -1.21 1.14 14.31
C GLY A 182 -0.13 2.03 14.95
N GLU A 183 1.12 1.61 14.80
CA GLU A 183 2.29 2.32 15.33
C GLU A 183 2.97 3.14 14.22
N PRO A 184 2.89 4.48 14.25
CA PRO A 184 3.54 5.34 13.26
C PRO A 184 5.03 5.52 13.55
N SER A 185 5.75 6.00 12.54
CA SER A 185 7.09 6.57 12.65
C SER A 185 7.03 8.10 12.42
N GLU A 186 8.14 8.81 12.61
CA GLU A 186 8.24 10.27 12.45
C GLU A 186 8.18 10.74 10.99
N SER A 187 8.41 9.82 10.05
CA SER A 187 8.44 10.10 8.61
C SER A 187 7.07 10.28 7.96
N GLU A 188 6.01 9.82 8.63
CA GLU A 188 4.62 9.79 8.19
C GLU A 188 3.97 11.16 8.40
N ARG A 189 3.19 11.62 7.42
CA ARG A 189 2.43 12.88 7.57
C ARG A 189 1.07 12.63 8.22
N PRO A 190 0.59 13.49 9.13
CA PRO A 190 -0.79 13.41 9.57
C PRO A 190 -1.76 13.45 8.37
N LEU A 191 -2.70 12.50 8.31
CA LEU A 191 -3.66 12.38 7.20
C LEU A 191 -4.70 13.51 7.13
N SER A 192 -4.85 14.28 8.21
CA SER A 192 -5.78 15.40 8.26
C SER A 192 -5.27 16.49 9.20
N VAL A 193 -5.61 17.74 8.89
CA VAL A 193 -5.43 18.89 9.78
C VAL A 193 -6.75 19.10 10.53
N GLY A 194 -6.98 18.29 11.57
CA GLY A 194 -8.22 18.28 12.37
C GLY A 194 -9.18 17.13 12.04
N GLY A 195 -10.11 16.84 12.94
CA GLY A 195 -10.98 15.65 12.86
C GLY A 195 -10.25 14.36 13.24
N ALA A 196 -10.97 13.23 13.25
CA ALA A 196 -10.35 11.92 13.49
C ALA A 196 -9.51 11.50 12.27
N THR A 197 -8.23 11.21 12.50
CA THR A 197 -7.33 10.67 11.47
C THR A 197 -7.35 9.14 11.42
N GLU A 198 -7.72 8.51 12.54
CA GLU A 198 -7.75 7.06 12.68
C GLU A 198 -9.08 6.46 12.22
N VAL A 199 -8.98 5.27 11.64
CA VAL A 199 -10.10 4.46 11.16
C VAL A 199 -10.18 3.19 11.99
N ALA A 200 -11.38 2.85 12.49
CA ALA A 200 -11.62 1.62 13.21
C ALA A 200 -11.38 0.40 12.29
N ALA A 201 -10.65 -0.60 12.78
CA ALA A 201 -10.41 -1.84 12.03
C ALA A 201 -11.71 -2.54 11.58
N ALA A 202 -12.79 -2.40 12.35
CA ALA A 202 -14.11 -2.96 12.03
C ALA A 202 -14.71 -2.40 10.72
N THR A 203 -14.28 -1.22 10.27
CA THR A 203 -14.67 -0.63 8.98
C THR A 203 -14.43 -1.60 7.83
N PHE A 204 -13.39 -2.46 7.91
CA PHE A 204 -13.02 -3.40 6.87
C PHE A 204 -13.54 -4.83 7.09
N ALA A 205 -14.54 -5.06 7.95
CA ALA A 205 -15.03 -6.41 8.29
C ALA A 205 -15.53 -7.24 7.09
N GLY A 206 -15.87 -6.60 5.96
CA GLY A 206 -16.33 -7.27 4.74
C GLY A 206 -15.24 -7.90 3.87
N PHE A 207 -13.96 -7.75 4.23
CA PHE A 207 -12.81 -8.21 3.45
C PHE A 207 -12.07 -9.38 4.10
N ASP A 208 -11.55 -10.29 3.29
CA ASP A 208 -10.70 -11.41 3.73
C ASP A 208 -9.28 -10.92 4.08
N TYR A 209 -8.79 -9.92 3.34
CA TYR A 209 -7.51 -9.27 3.59
C TYR A 209 -7.56 -7.80 3.21
N VAL A 210 -6.83 -6.97 3.94
CA VAL A 210 -6.69 -5.54 3.65
C VAL A 210 -5.20 -5.21 3.56
N ALA A 211 -4.78 -4.90 2.34
CA ALA A 211 -3.48 -4.35 2.01
C ALA A 211 -3.46 -2.85 2.32
N LEU A 212 -2.80 -2.48 3.42
CA LEU A 212 -2.69 -1.10 3.89
C LEU A 212 -1.32 -0.50 3.54
N GLY A 213 -1.34 0.75 3.12
CA GLY A 213 -0.20 1.67 3.19
C GLY A 213 -0.49 2.84 4.11
N HIS A 214 0.47 3.75 4.26
CA HIS A 214 0.54 4.95 5.11
C HIS A 214 1.58 4.81 6.24
N LEU A 215 1.54 3.70 6.99
CA LEU A 215 2.48 3.48 8.09
C LEU A 215 3.72 2.76 7.58
N HIS A 216 4.90 3.30 7.88
CA HIS A 216 6.15 2.82 7.29
C HIS A 216 6.73 1.58 7.99
N ARG A 217 6.28 1.26 9.20
CA ARG A 217 6.60 0.00 9.88
C ARG A 217 5.73 -1.15 9.34
N PRO A 218 6.33 -2.24 8.84
CA PRO A 218 5.58 -3.45 8.52
C PRO A 218 4.93 -4.01 9.79
N GLN A 219 3.60 -4.06 9.83
CA GLN A 219 2.86 -4.46 11.03
C GLN A 219 1.45 -4.97 10.70
N ALA A 220 0.90 -5.79 11.60
CA ALA A 220 -0.48 -6.23 11.54
C ALA A 220 -1.38 -5.29 12.35
N ALA A 221 -2.60 -5.06 11.87
CA ALA A 221 -3.66 -4.35 12.56
C ALA A 221 -4.94 -5.23 12.62
N GLY A 222 -5.90 -4.86 13.47
CA GLY A 222 -7.25 -5.41 13.43
C GLY A 222 -7.35 -6.95 13.54
N GLY A 223 -6.45 -7.60 14.27
CA GLY A 223 -6.43 -9.06 14.45
C GLY A 223 -5.72 -9.85 13.35
N GLY A 224 -4.88 -9.22 12.52
CA GLY A 224 -3.95 -9.92 11.59
C GLY A 224 -4.32 -9.86 10.11
N ARG A 225 -5.60 -9.64 9.80
CA ARG A 225 -6.15 -9.54 8.43
C ARG A 225 -5.94 -8.16 7.77
N LEU A 226 -5.73 -7.13 8.56
CA LEU A 226 -5.31 -5.81 8.10
C LEU A 226 -3.80 -5.74 8.27
N ARG A 227 -3.06 -5.36 7.23
CA ARG A 227 -1.60 -5.36 7.31
C ARG A 227 -1.03 -4.17 6.58
N TYR A 228 -0.12 -3.46 7.24
CA TYR A 228 0.76 -2.50 6.62
C TYR A 228 1.97 -3.22 6.06
N ALA A 229 2.25 -3.03 4.77
CA ALA A 229 3.49 -3.54 4.19
C ALA A 229 4.72 -2.80 4.73
N GLY A 230 4.54 -1.53 5.12
CA GLY A 230 5.62 -0.62 5.42
C GLY A 230 6.33 -0.12 4.17
N SER A 231 7.19 0.88 4.37
CA SER A 231 8.01 1.45 3.32
C SER A 231 9.12 0.49 2.88
N LEU A 232 9.67 0.70 1.67
CA LEU A 232 10.80 -0.10 1.18
C LEU A 232 12.13 0.23 1.86
N LEU A 233 12.27 1.47 2.34
CA LEU A 233 13.48 2.02 2.97
C LEU A 233 13.12 2.75 4.27
N LYS A 234 14.13 2.98 5.09
CA LYS A 234 14.02 3.86 6.26
C LYS A 234 14.11 5.31 5.81
N TYR A 235 13.10 6.08 6.17
CA TYR A 235 12.80 7.45 5.82
C TYR A 235 12.82 8.42 7.00
N SER A 236 13.09 7.88 8.19
CA SER A 236 13.42 8.58 9.42
C SER A 236 14.44 7.77 10.26
N PHE A 237 15.11 8.43 11.20
CA PHE A 237 16.05 7.79 12.13
C PHE A 237 15.35 6.93 13.19
N ASP A 238 14.10 7.22 13.52
CA ASP A 238 13.31 6.41 14.45
C ASP A 238 12.99 5.01 13.89
N GLU A 239 13.12 4.83 12.57
CA GLU A 239 12.93 3.53 11.90
C GLU A 239 14.19 2.64 11.90
N HIS A 240 15.27 3.05 12.57
CA HIS A 240 16.56 2.34 12.57
C HIS A 240 16.48 0.85 12.98
N ASP A 241 15.53 0.48 13.82
CA ASP A 241 15.31 -0.89 14.32
C ASP A 241 14.34 -1.70 13.45
N GLN A 242 13.68 -1.06 12.49
CA GLN A 242 12.69 -1.69 11.64
C GLN A 242 13.36 -2.50 10.53
N ARG A 243 12.85 -3.73 10.31
CA ARG A 243 13.21 -4.54 9.16
C ARG A 243 12.24 -4.24 8.03
N LYS A 244 12.72 -3.61 6.97
CA LYS A 244 11.92 -3.31 5.77
C LYS A 244 11.68 -4.58 4.96
N SER A 245 10.50 -4.68 4.34
CA SER A 245 10.03 -5.93 3.75
C SER A 245 8.92 -5.72 2.73
N ALA A 246 8.67 -6.75 1.92
CA ALA A 246 7.40 -6.93 1.21
C ALA A 246 6.62 -8.12 1.80
N ALA A 247 5.30 -8.12 1.63
CA ALA A 247 4.44 -9.20 2.12
C ALA A 247 3.96 -10.07 0.97
N LEU A 248 4.32 -11.34 0.97
CA LEU A 248 3.81 -12.34 0.03
C LEU A 248 2.62 -13.03 0.69
N VAL A 249 1.43 -12.76 0.16
CA VAL A 249 0.15 -13.14 0.78
C VAL A 249 -0.50 -14.22 -0.06
N GLU A 250 -1.06 -15.24 0.60
CA GLU A 250 -1.89 -16.25 -0.04
C GLU A 250 -3.27 -16.27 0.59
N VAL A 251 -4.29 -16.23 -0.27
CA VAL A 251 -5.71 -16.32 0.09
C VAL A 251 -6.24 -17.65 -0.44
N GLY A 252 -6.75 -18.47 0.48
CA GLY A 252 -7.30 -19.78 0.19
C GLY A 252 -8.69 -19.77 -0.47
N PRO A 253 -9.35 -20.93 -0.55
CA PRO A 253 -10.71 -21.04 -1.05
C PRO A 253 -11.73 -20.28 -0.17
N PRO A 254 -12.88 -19.85 -0.71
CA PRO A 254 -13.98 -19.33 0.09
C PRO A 254 -14.39 -20.34 1.19
N GLY A 255 -14.64 -19.83 2.39
CA GLY A 255 -15.05 -20.64 3.56
C GLY A 255 -13.94 -21.51 4.16
N SER A 256 -12.69 -21.35 3.72
CA SER A 256 -11.54 -22.07 4.30
C SER A 256 -11.10 -21.54 5.67
N ALA A 257 -11.58 -20.37 6.09
CA ALA A 257 -11.38 -19.88 7.46
C ALA A 257 -12.57 -20.24 8.35
N ALA A 258 -12.29 -20.74 9.55
CA ALA A 258 -13.31 -20.95 10.57
C ALA A 258 -13.59 -19.63 11.34
N GLU A 259 -14.21 -18.65 10.67
CA GLU A 259 -14.59 -17.37 11.28
C GLU A 259 -16.09 -17.32 11.63
N PRO A 260 -16.45 -17.22 12.93
CA PRO A 260 -17.84 -17.00 13.34
C PRO A 260 -18.43 -15.73 12.70
N GLY A 261 -19.61 -15.87 12.08
CA GLY A 261 -20.30 -14.74 11.43
C GLY A 261 -19.82 -14.40 10.01
N ARG A 262 -18.78 -15.06 9.49
CA ARG A 262 -18.34 -14.94 8.09
C ARG A 262 -18.09 -16.33 7.46
N PRO A 263 -19.15 -17.09 7.13
CA PRO A 263 -19.03 -18.47 6.65
C PRO A 263 -18.24 -18.64 5.34
N ALA A 264 -18.09 -17.57 4.56
CA ALA A 264 -17.34 -17.56 3.30
C ALA A 264 -15.92 -17.01 3.45
N ALA A 265 -15.48 -16.65 4.66
CA ALA A 265 -14.14 -16.11 4.89
C ALA A 265 -13.06 -17.08 4.38
N ALA A 266 -12.09 -16.55 3.65
CA ALA A 266 -10.95 -17.33 3.19
C ALA A 266 -9.80 -17.27 4.20
N ARG A 267 -9.11 -18.39 4.38
CA ARG A 267 -7.87 -18.43 5.17
C ARG A 267 -6.81 -17.60 4.45
N VAL A 268 -6.12 -16.75 5.21
CA VAL A 268 -5.02 -15.94 4.71
C VAL A 268 -3.73 -16.35 5.41
N THR A 269 -2.67 -16.55 4.63
CA THR A 269 -1.31 -16.72 5.14
C THR A 269 -0.43 -15.63 4.58
N VAL A 270 0.50 -15.14 5.41
CA VAL A 270 1.41 -14.07 5.00
C VAL A 270 2.83 -14.45 5.34
N GLU A 271 3.68 -14.39 4.32
CA GLU A 271 5.12 -14.50 4.41
C GLU A 271 5.71 -13.09 4.26
N THR A 272 6.65 -12.73 5.13
CA THR A 272 7.36 -11.44 5.04
C THR A 272 8.74 -11.69 4.45
N VAL A 273 9.02 -11.05 3.31
CA VAL A 273 10.32 -11.13 2.64
C VAL A 273 11.11 -9.86 2.92
N ALA A 274 12.23 -9.99 3.62
CA ALA A 274 13.07 -8.86 4.00
C ALA A 274 13.74 -8.23 2.78
N LEU A 275 13.86 -6.90 2.78
CA LEU A 275 14.57 -6.13 1.76
C LEU A 275 15.89 -5.62 2.34
N ALA A 276 16.97 -5.74 1.57
CA ALA A 276 18.29 -5.28 1.98
C ALA A 276 18.56 -3.88 1.39
N PRO A 277 18.65 -2.82 2.20
CA PRO A 277 18.99 -1.50 1.69
C PRO A 277 20.48 -1.45 1.30
N ARG A 278 20.80 -0.65 0.27
CA ARG A 278 22.20 -0.38 -0.10
C ARG A 278 22.93 0.37 1.02
N HIS A 279 22.27 1.37 1.60
CA HIS A 279 22.73 2.08 2.78
C HIS A 279 21.64 2.01 3.86
N ASP A 280 21.95 1.36 4.99
CA ASP A 280 21.00 1.26 6.09
C ASP A 280 21.17 2.39 7.12
N VAL A 281 20.05 2.80 7.71
CA VAL A 281 20.03 3.74 8.84
C VAL A 281 20.42 3.00 10.10
N ARG A 282 21.39 3.56 10.83
CA ARG A 282 21.90 3.02 12.08
C ARG A 282 21.98 4.13 13.13
N ARG A 283 21.70 3.76 14.38
CA ARG A 283 21.89 4.63 15.54
C ARG A 283 23.21 4.24 16.22
N LEU A 284 24.09 5.23 16.39
CA LEU A 284 25.36 5.06 17.09
C LEU A 284 25.27 5.78 18.44
N GLU A 285 25.70 5.12 19.51
CA GLU A 285 25.70 5.68 20.85
C GLU A 285 27.11 5.60 21.45
N GLY A 286 27.57 6.67 22.07
CA GLY A 286 28.91 6.75 22.64
C GLY A 286 29.28 8.16 23.08
N THR A 287 30.51 8.32 23.58
CA THR A 287 31.06 9.65 23.82
C THR A 287 31.33 10.35 22.49
N LEU A 288 31.23 11.68 22.45
CA LEU A 288 31.52 12.46 21.23
C LEU A 288 32.91 12.12 20.65
N ALA A 289 33.92 12.02 21.50
CA ALA A 289 35.27 11.63 21.09
C ALA A 289 35.31 10.23 20.46
N GLY A 290 34.59 9.26 21.03
CA GLY A 290 34.49 7.91 20.49
C GLY A 290 33.77 7.86 19.14
N LEU A 291 32.69 8.62 18.99
CA LEU A 291 31.94 8.70 17.74
C LEU A 291 32.75 9.36 16.61
N LEU A 292 33.48 10.43 16.92
CA LEU A 292 34.35 11.11 15.94
C LEU A 292 35.53 10.24 15.50
N ALA A 293 36.14 9.49 16.43
CA ALA A 293 37.22 8.56 16.10
C ALA A 293 36.75 7.37 15.24
N ALA A 294 35.51 6.92 15.40
CA ALA A 294 34.93 5.84 14.60
C ALA A 294 34.47 6.27 13.20
N ALA A 295 34.37 7.58 12.94
CA ALA A 295 33.95 8.15 11.66
C ALA A 295 35.12 8.53 10.73
N ALA A 296 36.36 8.54 11.24
CA ALA A 296 37.59 8.83 10.51
C ALA A 296 38.17 7.57 9.86
#